data_AF-A0A934WFN3-F1
#
_entry.id   AF-A0A934WFN3-F1
#
_cell.length_a   1.000
_cell.length_b   1.000
_cell.length_c   1.000
_cell.angle_alpha   90.00
_cell.angle_beta   90.00
_cell.angle_gamma   90.00
#
_symmetry.space_group_name_H-M   'P 1'
#
loop_
_entity.id
_entity.type
_entity.pdbx_description
1 polymer ?
#
loop_
_entity_poly.entity_id
_entity_poly.type
_entity_poly.pdbx_seq_one_letter_code
_entity_poly.pdbx_strand_id
1 'polypeptide(L)'
;MCNILISRKKSFLLLVFTFFVICNIKGQLYGDFPYEERFDKQTKPIDISLPVPGNVNYSNSATFTLNGLRLTEAKTQQFGAVFVNNRQFSSVNGIQIEFEYSMYGGNGGADGFTFFLFDASVANPTIGAVGAGLGYSYNRATDDHPGYRNKGLSGAYLGISFDNYGNFKQRRYQGEALVNGINWTSSAFSSINYKSHVTLRGAKGKVINSAISMENTSGLSDGYTGYPVLITQTTSGSLLNNRKGIILNTDGTYSTFSGYSGNFELGSSGYTTDPLNSNYRKAIIKMYPHIDGGFLITVQIQHGSTITTVIDNYHYRTSVNYIENTIVPYGDYWGSTNYAAYSATYNIDASIPQFLKFGFSASTGAYTNYHYIRMVKITLPRAAEAYNDFVQTYSGISTTIDALTNDLGYTDIVSQNQEGNSINLDKSTFKFINNDNVVSTTPYEYNEPGVGVWKYNPTTGLVTFTSLPSFIGTATINYSIKAGKNGELPYADEAYRSLPASITVVVEKAINTHVISNRFIQPTIK
;
A
#
# COMPACT_ATOMS: atom_id res chain seq x y z
N MET A 1 32.54 26.18 -67.44
CA MET A 1 31.55 26.21 -66.34
C MET A 1 32.05 25.31 -65.22
N CYS A 2 32.15 25.88 -64.03
CA CYS A 2 32.28 25.29 -62.69
C CYS A 2 33.35 24.21 -62.38
N ASN A 3 34.23 24.60 -61.46
CA ASN A 3 35.20 23.82 -60.70
C ASN A 3 34.56 22.68 -59.88
N ILE A 4 35.38 21.73 -59.41
CA ILE A 4 35.71 21.57 -57.97
C ILE A 4 36.71 20.39 -57.79
N LEU A 5 37.92 20.73 -57.34
CA LEU A 5 38.87 19.83 -56.68
C LEU A 5 38.31 19.46 -55.29
N ILE A 6 38.30 18.18 -54.94
CA ILE A 6 38.08 17.74 -53.55
C ILE A 6 39.37 17.10 -53.01
N SER A 7 39.97 17.83 -52.08
CA SER A 7 41.08 17.45 -51.21
C SER A 7 40.68 16.31 -50.26
N ARG A 8 41.46 15.23 -50.23
CA ARG A 8 41.37 14.17 -49.21
C ARG A 8 42.11 14.61 -47.94
N LYS A 9 41.38 15.14 -46.95
CA LYS A 9 41.89 15.26 -45.57
C LYS A 9 41.88 13.88 -44.90
N LYS A 10 43.05 13.45 -44.41
CA LYS A 10 43.17 12.31 -43.49
C LYS A 10 42.77 12.78 -42.09
N SER A 11 41.65 12.29 -41.56
CA SER A 11 41.29 12.47 -40.14
C SER A 11 41.72 11.22 -39.36
N PHE A 12 42.57 11.44 -38.37
CA PHE A 12 43.02 10.42 -37.42
C PHE A 12 41.90 10.20 -36.40
N LEU A 13 41.31 9.00 -36.38
CA LEU A 13 40.25 8.62 -35.43
C LEU A 13 40.91 8.16 -34.12
N LEU A 14 40.88 8.99 -33.09
CA LEU A 14 41.33 8.64 -31.74
C LEU A 14 40.24 7.78 -31.08
N LEU A 15 40.48 6.47 -30.97
CA LEU A 15 39.56 5.53 -30.34
C LEU A 15 39.70 5.63 -28.81
N VAL A 16 38.77 6.32 -28.16
CA VAL A 16 38.67 6.35 -26.69
C VAL A 16 38.02 5.05 -26.23
N PHE A 17 38.79 4.17 -25.59
CA PHE A 17 38.25 2.98 -24.92
C PHE A 17 37.59 3.41 -23.59
N THR A 18 36.28 3.56 -23.60
CA THR A 18 35.48 3.72 -22.37
C THR A 18 35.42 2.37 -21.65
N PHE A 19 36.08 2.27 -20.49
CA PHE A 19 35.98 1.11 -19.61
C PHE A 19 34.58 1.11 -18.99
N PHE A 20 33.63 0.37 -19.58
CA PHE A 20 32.35 0.09 -18.94
C PHE A 20 32.62 -0.86 -17.77
N VAL A 21 32.54 -0.35 -16.54
CA VAL A 21 32.32 -1.20 -15.37
C VAL A 21 30.94 -1.81 -15.56
N ILE A 22 30.90 -3.11 -15.91
CA ILE A 22 29.67 -3.90 -15.92
C ILE A 22 29.26 -4.04 -14.45
N CYS A 23 28.50 -3.07 -13.95
CA CYS A 23 27.69 -3.28 -12.77
C CYS A 23 26.65 -4.33 -13.17
N ASN A 24 26.79 -5.56 -12.69
CA ASN A 24 25.74 -6.57 -12.79
C ASN A 24 24.58 -6.09 -11.91
N ILE A 25 23.79 -5.14 -12.41
CA ILE A 25 22.47 -4.85 -11.88
C ILE A 25 21.64 -6.08 -12.28
N LYS A 26 21.64 -7.11 -11.44
CA LYS A 26 20.59 -8.13 -11.52
C LYS A 26 19.29 -7.36 -11.32
N GLY A 27 18.46 -7.30 -12.36
CA GLY A 27 17.13 -6.71 -12.25
C GLY A 27 16.36 -7.40 -11.11
N GLN A 28 15.61 -6.64 -10.33
CA GLN A 28 14.78 -7.17 -9.25
C GLN A 28 13.74 -8.11 -9.86
N LEU A 29 13.77 -9.40 -9.50
CA LEU A 29 12.85 -10.41 -10.08
C LEU A 29 11.41 -10.17 -9.62
N TYR A 30 11.23 -9.54 -8.45
CA TYR A 30 9.94 -9.43 -7.78
C TYR A 30 9.35 -8.00 -7.81
N GLY A 31 9.99 -7.05 -8.51
CA GLY A 31 9.52 -5.67 -8.70
C GLY A 31 10.23 -4.64 -7.81
N ASP A 32 9.85 -3.37 -7.94
CA ASP A 32 10.57 -2.18 -7.45
C ASP A 32 10.38 -1.89 -5.95
N PHE A 33 10.85 -2.80 -5.09
CA PHE A 33 10.67 -2.78 -3.63
C PHE A 33 11.97 -2.67 -2.82
N PRO A 34 11.88 -2.20 -1.56
CA PRO A 34 10.70 -1.63 -0.91
C PRO A 34 10.29 -0.27 -1.51
N TYR A 35 8.99 0.04 -1.47
CA TYR A 35 8.46 1.34 -1.88
C TYR A 35 7.97 2.10 -0.67
N GLU A 36 8.51 3.29 -0.43
CA GLU A 36 8.04 4.20 0.60
C GLU A 36 7.83 5.58 -0.02
N GLU A 37 6.64 6.15 0.21
CA GLU A 37 6.29 7.45 -0.33
C GLU A 37 5.58 8.33 0.71
N ARG A 38 6.11 9.54 0.84
CA ARG A 38 5.61 10.55 1.78
C ARG A 38 4.74 11.54 1.03
N PHE A 39 3.44 11.31 1.07
CA PHE A 39 2.47 12.22 0.43
C PHE A 39 2.31 13.58 1.14
N ASP A 40 3.04 13.86 2.22
CA ASP A 40 2.97 15.09 3.01
C ASP A 40 3.93 16.21 2.56
N LYS A 41 4.42 16.14 1.31
CA LYS A 41 5.43 17.06 0.76
C LYS A 41 4.88 18.19 -0.12
N GLN A 42 3.56 18.30 -0.28
CA GLN A 42 2.86 19.24 -1.21
C GLN A 42 3.18 19.08 -2.71
N THR A 43 4.22 18.33 -3.06
CA THR A 43 4.58 18.02 -4.44
C THR A 43 4.03 16.65 -4.82
N LYS A 44 3.53 16.53 -6.06
CA LYS A 44 3.13 15.23 -6.61
C LYS A 44 4.38 14.41 -6.89
N PRO A 45 4.51 13.18 -6.36
CA PRO A 45 5.60 12.28 -6.75
C PRO A 45 5.60 12.01 -8.26
N ILE A 46 6.79 11.78 -8.82
CA ILE A 46 6.98 11.55 -10.25
C ILE A 46 6.22 10.29 -10.73
N ASP A 47 6.18 9.25 -9.90
CA ASP A 47 5.58 7.96 -10.22
C ASP A 47 4.05 7.92 -10.08
N ILE A 48 3.42 8.99 -9.56
CA ILE A 48 1.97 9.06 -9.35
C ILE A 48 1.28 9.68 -10.57
N SER A 49 0.24 8.99 -11.05
CA SER A 49 -0.71 9.49 -12.04
C SER A 49 -2.01 9.97 -11.40
N LEU A 50 -2.56 11.05 -11.95
CA LEU A 50 -3.88 11.59 -11.62
C LEU A 50 -4.84 11.25 -12.78
N PRO A 51 -5.62 10.16 -12.67
CA PRO A 51 -6.54 9.74 -13.73
C PRO A 51 -7.69 10.74 -13.91
N VAL A 52 -8.24 10.79 -15.12
CA VAL A 52 -9.52 11.46 -15.39
C VAL A 52 -10.65 10.56 -14.87
N PRO A 53 -11.58 11.07 -14.04
CA PRO A 53 -12.72 10.28 -13.59
C PRO A 53 -13.57 9.81 -14.76
N GLY A 54 -14.09 8.57 -14.70
CA GLY A 54 -14.95 8.05 -15.77
C GLY A 54 -16.34 8.71 -15.82
N ASN A 55 -16.76 9.39 -14.75
CA ASN A 55 -17.98 10.20 -14.73
C ASN A 55 -17.66 11.66 -15.12
N VAL A 56 -18.26 12.13 -16.22
CA VAL A 56 -18.02 13.47 -16.80
C VAL A 56 -18.42 14.64 -15.91
N ASN A 57 -19.23 14.41 -14.88
CA ASN A 57 -19.65 15.44 -13.93
C ASN A 57 -18.62 15.69 -12.82
N TYR A 58 -17.54 14.89 -12.76
CA TYR A 58 -16.51 14.99 -11.73
C TYR A 58 -15.16 15.31 -12.35
N SER A 59 -14.44 16.23 -11.71
CA SER A 59 -13.00 16.38 -11.89
C SER A 59 -12.28 15.63 -10.78
N ASN A 60 -11.03 15.24 -11.03
CA ASN A 60 -10.20 14.62 -10.01
C ASN A 60 -9.73 15.69 -8.99
N SER A 61 -10.24 15.61 -7.76
CA SER A 61 -9.91 16.54 -6.68
C SER A 61 -8.62 16.19 -5.92
N ALA A 62 -7.94 15.09 -6.28
CA ALA A 62 -6.76 14.62 -5.56
C ALA A 62 -5.63 15.67 -5.61
N THR A 63 -5.15 16.07 -4.43
CA THR A 63 -4.14 17.12 -4.26
C THR A 63 -3.14 16.74 -3.17
N PHE A 64 -1.86 17.04 -3.38
CA PHE A 64 -0.81 16.84 -2.39
C PHE A 64 -0.71 18.05 -1.48
N THR A 65 -0.71 17.82 -0.17
CA THR A 65 -0.73 18.88 0.86
C THR A 65 0.30 18.57 1.95
N LEU A 66 0.49 19.48 2.91
CA LEU A 66 1.30 19.19 4.11
C LEU A 66 0.68 18.13 5.02
N ASN A 67 -0.62 17.86 4.85
CA ASN A 67 -1.35 16.85 5.61
C ASN A 67 -1.46 15.51 4.86
N GLY A 68 -0.78 15.35 3.72
CA GLY A 68 -0.86 14.14 2.89
C GLY A 68 -1.54 14.36 1.55
N LEU A 69 -1.75 13.25 0.84
CA LEU A 69 -2.58 13.19 -0.35
C LEU A 69 -4.03 13.34 0.07
N ARG A 70 -4.62 14.49 -0.21
CA ARG A 70 -6.04 14.74 -0.04
C ARG A 70 -6.78 14.25 -1.26
N LEU A 71 -7.52 13.15 -1.15
CA LEU A 71 -8.37 12.64 -2.23
C LEU A 71 -9.62 13.53 -2.40
N THR A 72 -10.29 13.90 -1.31
CA THR A 72 -11.44 14.82 -1.35
C THR A 72 -11.35 15.88 -0.27
N GLU A 73 -11.95 17.04 -0.54
CA GLU A 73 -12.33 17.98 0.51
C GLU A 73 -13.62 17.53 1.21
N ALA A 74 -13.90 18.09 2.38
CA ALA A 74 -15.20 17.95 3.06
C ALA A 74 -16.33 18.76 2.37
N LYS A 75 -16.42 18.67 1.04
CA LYS A 75 -17.44 19.28 0.19
C LYS A 75 -18.29 18.20 -0.47
N THR A 76 -19.48 18.56 -0.93
CA THR A 76 -20.34 17.62 -1.65
C THR A 76 -19.78 17.30 -3.03
N GLN A 77 -20.13 16.13 -3.57
CA GLN A 77 -19.83 15.73 -4.94
C GLN A 77 -18.34 15.86 -5.31
N GLN A 78 -17.46 15.36 -4.44
CA GLN A 78 -16.02 15.28 -4.72
C GLN A 78 -15.65 13.87 -5.15
N PHE A 79 -14.63 13.78 -6.00
CA PHE A 79 -14.00 12.52 -6.35
C PHE A 79 -12.51 12.73 -6.56
N GLY A 80 -11.68 11.98 -5.85
CA GLY A 80 -10.24 12.00 -6.05
C GLY A 80 -9.71 10.61 -6.28
N ALA A 81 -8.73 10.49 -7.17
CA ALA A 81 -8.04 9.24 -7.39
C ALA A 81 -6.56 9.45 -7.76
N VAL A 82 -5.72 8.49 -7.40
CA VAL A 82 -4.33 8.36 -7.86
C VAL A 82 -4.03 6.90 -8.15
N PHE A 83 -3.05 6.65 -9.01
CA PHE A 83 -2.40 5.33 -9.09
C PHE A 83 -0.91 5.48 -9.33
N VAL A 84 -0.13 4.48 -8.90
CA VAL A 84 1.31 4.44 -9.16
C VAL A 84 1.55 3.82 -10.54
N ASN A 85 2.12 4.59 -11.45
CA ASN A 85 2.25 4.19 -12.85
C ASN A 85 3.54 3.42 -13.15
N ASN A 86 4.64 3.82 -12.53
CA ASN A 86 5.98 3.35 -12.88
C ASN A 86 6.52 2.26 -11.94
N ARG A 87 5.67 1.71 -11.07
CA ARG A 87 6.03 0.60 -10.17
C ARG A 87 5.02 -0.50 -10.30
N GLN A 88 5.51 -1.73 -10.30
CA GLN A 88 4.67 -2.93 -10.36
C GLN A 88 5.25 -3.99 -9.44
N PHE A 89 4.40 -4.89 -8.96
CA PHE A 89 4.84 -6.00 -8.11
C PHE A 89 4.51 -7.34 -8.69
N SER A 90 5.47 -8.27 -8.57
CA SER A 90 5.22 -9.67 -8.88
C SER A 90 4.26 -10.23 -7.84
N SER A 91 3.20 -10.88 -8.31
CA SER A 91 2.22 -11.52 -7.45
C SER A 91 2.70 -12.83 -6.81
N VAL A 92 3.86 -13.36 -7.23
CA VAL A 92 4.35 -14.69 -6.85
C VAL A 92 4.53 -14.86 -5.34
N ASN A 93 4.99 -13.80 -4.66
CA ASN A 93 5.31 -13.87 -3.23
C ASN A 93 4.32 -13.12 -2.32
N GLY A 94 3.24 -12.58 -2.89
CA GLY A 94 2.32 -11.71 -2.16
C GLY A 94 2.84 -10.29 -1.98
N ILE A 95 2.18 -9.52 -1.10
CA ILE A 95 2.45 -8.10 -0.87
C ILE A 95 2.04 -7.70 0.56
N GLN A 96 2.80 -6.82 1.19
CA GLN A 96 2.41 -6.11 2.40
C GLN A 96 2.31 -4.61 2.11
N ILE A 97 1.19 -4.01 2.49
CA ILE A 97 0.90 -2.59 2.30
C ILE A 97 0.56 -1.96 3.63
N GLU A 98 1.14 -0.80 3.90
CA GLU A 98 0.80 0.03 5.05
C GLU A 98 0.59 1.47 4.59
N PHE A 99 -0.42 2.13 5.13
CA PHE A 99 -0.60 3.56 4.94
C PHE A 99 -1.40 4.17 6.10
N GLU A 100 -1.06 5.40 6.43
CA GLU A 100 -1.84 6.22 7.33
C GLU A 100 -3.01 6.83 6.57
N TYR A 101 -4.17 6.94 7.22
CA TYR A 101 -5.31 7.62 6.62
C TYR A 101 -6.06 8.49 7.62
N SER A 102 -6.86 9.41 7.10
CA SER A 102 -7.79 10.19 7.92
C SER A 102 -9.08 10.44 7.15
N MET A 103 -10.20 10.19 7.82
CA MET A 103 -11.55 10.50 7.34
C MET A 103 -12.25 11.36 8.39
N TYR A 104 -12.32 12.68 8.19
CA TYR A 104 -12.79 13.59 9.22
C TYR A 104 -13.46 14.85 8.65
N GLY A 105 -14.11 15.62 9.53
CA GLY A 105 -14.81 16.86 9.18
C GLY A 105 -16.01 16.65 8.26
N GLY A 106 -16.61 17.72 7.73
CA GLY A 106 -17.78 17.61 6.87
C GLY A 106 -19.07 17.24 7.62
N ASN A 107 -20.06 16.73 6.89
CA ASN A 107 -21.37 16.36 7.45
C ASN A 107 -21.68 14.87 7.23
N GLY A 108 -22.13 14.17 8.27
CA GLY A 108 -22.69 12.82 8.23
C GLY A 108 -21.73 11.66 7.90
N GLY A 109 -20.49 11.96 7.55
CA GLY A 109 -19.40 11.00 7.34
C GLY A 109 -19.59 10.13 6.09
N ALA A 110 -19.01 10.55 4.96
CA ALA A 110 -19.12 9.82 3.71
C ALA A 110 -18.09 10.26 2.64
N ASP A 111 -17.88 9.46 1.60
CA ASP A 111 -18.34 8.06 1.51
C ASP A 111 -17.34 7.13 2.21
N GLY A 112 -16.07 7.31 1.85
CA GLY A 112 -14.94 6.50 2.24
C GLY A 112 -13.87 6.56 1.17
N PHE A 113 -12.88 5.69 1.27
CA PHE A 113 -11.88 5.52 0.22
C PHE A 113 -11.60 4.04 -0.05
N THR A 114 -10.99 3.77 -1.20
CA THR A 114 -10.57 2.43 -1.63
C THR A 114 -9.09 2.43 -1.93
N PHE A 115 -8.36 1.46 -1.39
CA PHE A 115 -7.10 0.99 -1.96
C PHE A 115 -7.42 -0.10 -2.97
N PHE A 116 -6.92 0.01 -4.21
CA PHE A 116 -7.22 -0.96 -5.25
C PHE A 116 -5.95 -1.51 -5.90
N LEU A 117 -6.04 -2.78 -6.33
CA LEU A 117 -5.05 -3.50 -7.12
C LEU A 117 -5.62 -3.81 -8.50
N PHE A 118 -4.82 -3.60 -9.53
CA PHE A 118 -5.18 -3.88 -10.92
C PHE A 118 -4.01 -4.43 -11.72
N ASP A 119 -4.30 -5.14 -12.80
CA ASP A 119 -3.33 -5.69 -13.73
C ASP A 119 -2.42 -4.59 -14.29
N ALA A 120 -1.11 -4.74 -14.08
CA ALA A 120 -0.10 -3.79 -14.52
C ALA A 120 -0.02 -3.63 -16.06
N SER A 121 -0.56 -4.60 -16.82
CA SER A 121 -0.67 -4.51 -18.28
C SER A 121 -1.56 -3.34 -18.75
N VAL A 122 -2.43 -2.84 -17.88
CA VAL A 122 -3.31 -1.69 -18.16
C VAL A 122 -2.57 -0.38 -17.86
N ALA A 123 -2.02 0.25 -18.89
CA ALA A 123 -1.26 1.49 -18.73
C ALA A 123 -2.11 2.69 -18.27
N ASN A 124 -3.32 2.83 -18.82
CA ASN A 124 -4.23 3.94 -18.53
C ASN A 124 -5.57 3.38 -18.05
N PRO A 125 -5.69 3.03 -16.75
CA PRO A 125 -6.90 2.42 -16.27
C PRO A 125 -8.07 3.41 -16.28
N THR A 126 -9.24 2.95 -16.72
CA THR A 126 -10.51 3.61 -16.37
C THR A 126 -10.70 3.46 -14.87
N ILE A 127 -11.04 4.54 -14.18
CA ILE A 127 -11.35 4.49 -12.74
C ILE A 127 -12.86 4.31 -12.54
N GLY A 128 -13.22 3.47 -11.57
CA GLY A 128 -14.59 3.12 -11.25
C GLY A 128 -15.49 4.29 -10.86
N ALA A 129 -16.76 3.99 -10.66
CA ALA A 129 -17.79 4.97 -10.33
C ALA A 129 -17.54 5.66 -8.98
N VAL A 130 -18.04 6.90 -8.87
CA VAL A 130 -18.11 7.65 -7.61
C VAL A 130 -19.18 7.05 -6.67
N GLY A 131 -19.27 7.54 -5.44
CA GLY A 131 -20.30 7.14 -4.48
C GLY A 131 -20.14 5.66 -4.09
N ALA A 132 -21.17 4.86 -4.34
CA ALA A 132 -21.13 3.42 -4.06
C ALA A 132 -20.03 2.67 -4.81
N GLY A 133 -19.50 3.23 -5.90
CA GLY A 133 -18.38 2.63 -6.62
C GLY A 133 -17.01 2.88 -5.98
N LEU A 134 -16.85 3.94 -5.17
CA LEU A 134 -15.60 4.42 -4.57
C LEU A 134 -14.35 4.29 -5.48
N GLY A 135 -14.51 4.54 -6.80
CA GLY A 135 -13.44 4.43 -7.79
C GLY A 135 -13.06 3.00 -8.21
N TYR A 136 -13.78 1.98 -7.74
CA TYR A 136 -13.51 0.56 -8.01
C TYR A 136 -14.59 -0.10 -8.86
N SER A 137 -15.85 -0.18 -8.39
CA SER A 137 -16.92 -0.84 -9.15
C SER A 137 -17.60 0.11 -10.14
N TYR A 138 -18.39 -0.46 -11.03
CA TYR A 138 -19.17 0.30 -12.00
C TYR A 138 -20.40 0.98 -11.37
N ASN A 139 -21.01 1.88 -12.12
CA ASN A 139 -22.39 2.32 -11.93
C ASN A 139 -23.13 2.31 -13.27
N ARG A 140 -24.17 1.48 -13.38
CA ARG A 140 -24.93 1.30 -14.63
C ARG A 140 -26.28 2.01 -14.58
N ALA A 141 -26.26 3.32 -14.41
CA ALA A 141 -27.49 4.12 -14.35
C ALA A 141 -28.39 3.96 -15.61
N THR A 142 -29.70 4.12 -15.44
CA THR A 142 -30.73 3.95 -16.47
C THR A 142 -30.70 5.04 -17.56
N ASP A 143 -31.53 4.91 -18.61
CA ASP A 143 -31.62 5.82 -19.77
C ASP A 143 -32.08 7.25 -19.47
N ASP A 144 -32.79 7.46 -18.37
CA ASP A 144 -33.12 8.79 -17.86
C ASP A 144 -31.97 9.45 -17.06
N HIS A 145 -30.92 8.68 -16.70
CA HIS A 145 -29.78 9.13 -15.90
C HIS A 145 -28.40 8.83 -16.54
N PRO A 146 -28.19 9.08 -17.86
CA PRO A 146 -26.99 8.64 -18.56
C PRO A 146 -25.69 9.27 -18.01
N GLY A 147 -25.78 10.47 -17.44
CA GLY A 147 -24.64 11.17 -16.82
C GLY A 147 -24.10 10.53 -15.53
N TYR A 148 -24.80 9.54 -14.96
CA TYR A 148 -24.33 8.80 -13.79
C TYR A 148 -23.59 7.51 -14.15
N ARG A 149 -23.60 7.10 -15.43
CA ARG A 149 -22.94 5.90 -15.89
C ARG A 149 -21.44 6.02 -15.77
N ASN A 150 -20.80 4.98 -15.24
CA ASN A 150 -19.36 4.86 -15.23
C ASN A 150 -18.97 3.38 -15.19
N LYS A 151 -18.04 2.97 -16.04
CA LYS A 151 -17.47 1.62 -16.01
C LYS A 151 -16.68 1.43 -14.72
N GLY A 152 -16.53 0.19 -14.30
CA GLY A 152 -15.64 -0.17 -13.19
C GLY A 152 -14.17 -0.06 -13.59
N LEU A 153 -13.30 -0.21 -12.59
CA LEU A 153 -11.86 -0.15 -12.75
C LEU A 153 -11.36 -1.19 -13.78
N SER A 154 -10.77 -0.74 -14.87
CA SER A 154 -10.21 -1.65 -15.88
C SER A 154 -9.00 -2.40 -15.32
N GLY A 155 -8.93 -3.71 -15.55
CA GLY A 155 -7.89 -4.58 -14.98
C GLY A 155 -8.06 -4.85 -13.48
N ALA A 156 -9.19 -4.48 -12.87
CA ALA A 156 -9.42 -4.66 -11.44
C ALA A 156 -9.21 -6.11 -11.00
N TYR A 157 -8.40 -6.26 -9.95
CA TYR A 157 -8.14 -7.54 -9.30
C TYR A 157 -8.76 -7.58 -7.89
N LEU A 158 -8.45 -6.58 -7.06
CA LEU A 158 -8.93 -6.50 -5.68
C LEU A 158 -9.16 -5.04 -5.26
N GLY A 159 -10.32 -4.74 -4.71
CA GLY A 159 -10.64 -3.45 -4.10
C GLY A 159 -10.84 -3.61 -2.61
N ILE A 160 -10.12 -2.83 -1.80
CA ILE A 160 -10.18 -2.84 -0.34
C ILE A 160 -10.70 -1.47 0.09
N SER A 161 -11.99 -1.39 0.40
CA SER A 161 -12.61 -0.13 0.79
C SER A 161 -12.68 0.01 2.31
N PHE A 162 -12.51 1.26 2.74
CA PHE A 162 -12.71 1.77 4.08
C PHE A 162 -13.94 2.69 3.98
N ASP A 163 -15.12 2.06 3.99
CA ASP A 163 -16.39 2.67 3.64
C ASP A 163 -17.10 3.17 4.90
N ASN A 164 -16.99 4.47 5.16
CA ASN A 164 -17.56 5.13 6.33
C ASN A 164 -19.09 5.22 6.23
N TYR A 165 -19.63 5.39 5.02
CA TYR A 165 -21.07 5.56 4.79
C TYR A 165 -21.82 4.24 4.64
N GLY A 166 -21.22 3.24 3.97
CA GLY A 166 -21.74 1.88 3.90
C GLY A 166 -22.27 1.42 2.53
N ASN A 167 -22.31 2.31 1.53
CA ASN A 167 -22.89 2.00 0.22
C ASN A 167 -22.02 1.06 -0.64
N PHE A 168 -20.72 0.95 -0.38
CA PHE A 168 -19.79 0.24 -1.26
C PHE A 168 -20.09 -1.25 -1.36
N LYS A 169 -20.64 -1.86 -0.29
CA LYS A 169 -21.05 -3.28 -0.27
C LYS A 169 -22.48 -3.50 -0.79
N GLN A 170 -23.28 -2.45 -0.89
CA GLN A 170 -24.71 -2.58 -1.10
C GLN A 170 -25.03 -2.74 -2.59
N ARG A 171 -26.01 -3.62 -2.87
CA ARG A 171 -26.75 -3.57 -4.14
C ARG A 171 -27.57 -2.28 -4.22
N ARG A 172 -27.34 -1.49 -5.27
CA ARG A 172 -28.16 -0.32 -5.59
C ARG A 172 -29.05 -0.61 -6.78
N TYR A 173 -30.30 -0.19 -6.65
CA TYR A 173 -31.32 -0.38 -7.67
C TYR A 173 -32.26 0.83 -7.69
N GLN A 174 -31.77 1.91 -8.29
CA GLN A 174 -32.43 3.21 -8.47
C GLN A 174 -32.01 3.79 -9.83
N GLY A 175 -32.71 4.79 -10.35
CA GLY A 175 -32.46 5.30 -11.70
C GLY A 175 -31.01 5.77 -11.89
N GLU A 176 -30.51 6.58 -10.96
CA GLU A 176 -29.13 7.06 -10.97
C GLU A 176 -28.09 6.00 -10.56
N ALA A 177 -28.51 4.82 -10.07
CA ALA A 177 -27.56 3.77 -9.71
C ALA A 177 -28.09 2.33 -9.79
N LEU A 178 -27.53 1.56 -10.73
CA LEU A 178 -27.62 0.09 -10.76
C LEU A 178 -26.22 -0.49 -10.51
N VAL A 179 -26.04 -1.07 -9.33
CA VAL A 179 -24.75 -1.62 -8.85
C VAL A 179 -25.01 -2.92 -8.12
N ASN A 180 -24.26 -3.97 -8.44
CA ASN A 180 -24.40 -5.26 -7.79
C ASN A 180 -23.88 -5.24 -6.35
N GLY A 181 -24.30 -6.23 -5.56
CA GLY A 181 -23.79 -6.41 -4.21
C GLY A 181 -24.79 -7.07 -3.28
N ILE A 182 -24.68 -6.75 -1.99
CA ILE A 182 -25.51 -7.34 -0.94
C ILE A 182 -26.87 -6.65 -0.91
N ASN A 183 -27.95 -7.44 -0.93
CA ASN A 183 -29.31 -6.92 -0.79
C ASN A 183 -29.61 -6.57 0.68
N TRP A 184 -29.28 -5.34 1.07
CA TRP A 184 -29.38 -4.89 2.47
C TRP A 184 -30.82 -4.81 3.01
N THR A 185 -31.82 -4.73 2.14
CA THR A 185 -33.24 -4.74 2.55
C THR A 185 -33.73 -6.12 2.98
N SER A 186 -32.93 -7.17 2.79
CA SER A 186 -33.27 -8.49 3.32
C SER A 186 -33.21 -8.50 4.84
N SER A 187 -34.18 -9.18 5.47
CA SER A 187 -34.23 -9.37 6.91
C SER A 187 -33.01 -10.10 7.48
N ALA A 188 -32.28 -10.83 6.63
CA ALA A 188 -31.04 -11.51 6.98
C ALA A 188 -29.89 -10.54 7.36
N PHE A 189 -29.88 -9.33 6.78
CA PHE A 189 -28.77 -8.39 6.93
C PHE A 189 -29.17 -7.03 7.51
N SER A 190 -30.47 -6.72 7.55
CA SER A 190 -30.98 -5.41 7.99
C SER A 190 -30.65 -5.05 9.44
N SER A 191 -30.30 -6.03 10.27
CA SER A 191 -29.89 -5.81 11.66
C SER A 191 -28.41 -5.45 11.81
N ILE A 192 -27.59 -5.61 10.78
CA ILE A 192 -26.15 -5.31 10.82
C ILE A 192 -25.96 -3.79 10.75
N ASN A 193 -24.94 -3.27 11.44
CA ASN A 193 -24.60 -1.86 11.36
C ASN A 193 -24.27 -1.52 9.91
N TYR A 194 -24.81 -0.41 9.41
CA TYR A 194 -24.67 -0.07 8.00
C TYR A 194 -23.32 0.60 7.69
N LYS A 195 -22.77 1.35 8.65
CA LYS A 195 -21.62 2.24 8.49
C LYS A 195 -20.30 1.59 8.89
N SER A 196 -19.19 2.26 8.55
CA SER A 196 -17.83 1.88 8.95
C SER A 196 -17.49 0.43 8.61
N HIS A 197 -17.50 0.09 7.32
CA HIS A 197 -17.15 -1.24 6.84
C HIS A 197 -15.79 -1.26 6.15
N VAL A 198 -14.98 -2.26 6.48
CA VAL A 198 -13.94 -2.71 5.55
C VAL A 198 -14.57 -3.72 4.61
N THR A 199 -14.47 -3.49 3.30
CA THR A 199 -15.08 -4.36 2.29
C THR A 199 -14.08 -4.74 1.21
N LEU A 200 -14.02 -6.03 0.89
CA LEU A 200 -13.30 -6.53 -0.28
C LEU A 200 -14.26 -6.69 -1.45
N ARG A 201 -13.91 -6.11 -2.61
CA ARG A 201 -14.54 -6.44 -3.90
C ARG A 201 -13.54 -7.12 -4.82
N GLY A 202 -14.01 -8.10 -5.59
CA GLY A 202 -13.20 -8.93 -6.48
C GLY A 202 -13.04 -8.35 -7.89
N ALA A 203 -12.55 -9.20 -8.79
CA ALA A 203 -12.11 -8.81 -10.13
C ALA A 203 -13.25 -8.36 -11.05
N LYS A 204 -12.88 -7.60 -12.08
CA LYS A 204 -13.77 -7.26 -13.20
C LYS A 204 -14.28 -8.55 -13.87
N GLY A 205 -15.56 -8.57 -14.24
CA GLY A 205 -16.18 -9.67 -14.97
C GLY A 205 -15.97 -9.58 -16.48
N LYS A 206 -16.34 -10.65 -17.18
CA LYS A 206 -16.45 -10.67 -18.65
C LYS A 206 -17.79 -10.08 -19.09
N VAL A 207 -17.89 -9.72 -20.36
CA VAL A 207 -19.19 -9.37 -20.98
C VAL A 207 -20.17 -10.51 -20.73
N ILE A 208 -21.35 -10.17 -20.24
CA ILE A 208 -22.46 -11.11 -20.10
C ILE A 208 -23.33 -10.91 -21.34
N ASN A 209 -23.40 -11.89 -22.23
CA ASN A 209 -24.36 -11.85 -23.34
C ASN A 209 -25.78 -12.16 -22.82
N SER A 210 -26.82 -11.95 -23.63
CA SER A 210 -28.22 -12.28 -23.31
C SER A 210 -28.39 -13.79 -23.06
N ALA A 211 -27.96 -14.26 -21.89
CA ALA A 211 -27.87 -15.67 -21.52
C ALA A 211 -28.93 -16.07 -20.50
N ILE A 212 -29.75 -15.14 -20.03
CA ILE A 212 -31.00 -15.51 -19.36
C ILE A 212 -31.93 -16.01 -20.46
N SER A 213 -32.48 -17.21 -20.29
CA SER A 213 -33.39 -17.91 -21.20
C SER A 213 -34.74 -17.18 -21.45
N MET A 214 -34.77 -15.87 -21.29
CA MET A 214 -35.92 -15.01 -21.44
C MET A 214 -35.70 -14.13 -22.66
N GLU A 215 -36.58 -14.27 -23.65
CA GLU A 215 -36.65 -13.35 -24.77
C GLU A 215 -36.66 -11.91 -24.23
N ASN A 216 -35.76 -11.07 -24.76
CA ASN A 216 -35.62 -9.64 -24.44
C ASN A 216 -34.83 -9.24 -23.18
N THR A 217 -33.97 -10.06 -22.58
CA THR A 217 -32.95 -9.54 -21.64
C THR A 217 -31.73 -9.04 -22.39
N SER A 218 -31.27 -7.82 -22.10
CA SER A 218 -29.97 -7.37 -22.58
C SER A 218 -28.86 -7.86 -21.68
N GLY A 219 -27.72 -8.16 -22.29
CA GLY A 219 -26.51 -8.50 -21.58
C GLY A 219 -25.99 -7.36 -20.72
N LEU A 220 -24.77 -7.52 -20.23
CA LEU A 220 -24.01 -6.45 -19.60
C LEU A 220 -22.70 -6.27 -20.36
N SER A 221 -22.56 -5.10 -20.96
CA SER A 221 -21.36 -4.70 -21.71
C SER A 221 -20.10 -4.60 -20.86
N ASP A 222 -18.96 -4.52 -21.55
CA ASP A 222 -17.63 -4.54 -20.92
C ASP A 222 -17.44 -3.40 -19.92
N GLY A 223 -17.02 -3.75 -18.71
CA GLY A 223 -16.83 -2.82 -17.60
C GLY A 223 -18.03 -2.66 -16.67
N TYR A 224 -19.17 -3.30 -16.97
CA TYR A 224 -20.39 -3.29 -16.14
C TYR A 224 -20.73 -4.65 -15.51
N THR A 225 -19.73 -5.53 -15.37
CA THR A 225 -19.90 -6.88 -14.79
C THR A 225 -18.78 -7.21 -13.82
N GLY A 226 -19.05 -8.12 -12.88
CA GLY A 226 -18.11 -8.56 -11.84
C GLY A 226 -18.03 -7.58 -10.69
N TYR A 227 -16.83 -7.35 -10.15
CA TYR A 227 -16.61 -6.58 -8.93
C TYR A 227 -17.43 -7.08 -7.73
N PRO A 228 -17.61 -8.39 -7.53
CA PRO A 228 -18.51 -8.90 -6.50
C PRO A 228 -18.02 -8.49 -5.12
N VAL A 229 -18.93 -8.29 -4.19
CA VAL A 229 -18.55 -8.19 -2.78
C VAL A 229 -18.08 -9.58 -2.35
N LEU A 230 -16.84 -9.66 -1.90
CA LEU A 230 -16.23 -10.92 -1.46
C LEU A 230 -16.49 -11.13 0.02
N ILE A 231 -16.24 -10.08 0.81
CA ILE A 231 -16.43 -10.07 2.25
C ILE A 231 -16.55 -8.62 2.72
N THR A 232 -17.33 -8.39 3.77
CA THR A 232 -17.45 -7.09 4.42
C THR A 232 -17.61 -7.26 5.93
N GLN A 233 -16.92 -6.43 6.70
CA GLN A 233 -16.97 -6.44 8.16
C GLN A 233 -17.12 -4.99 8.65
N THR A 234 -18.16 -4.74 9.45
CA THR A 234 -18.30 -3.46 10.14
C THR A 234 -17.32 -3.39 11.32
N THR A 235 -16.66 -2.26 11.50
CA THR A 235 -15.73 -2.03 12.61
C THR A 235 -16.41 -1.44 13.84
N SER A 236 -17.66 -0.99 13.73
CA SER A 236 -18.43 -0.36 14.80
C SER A 236 -19.83 -0.96 14.97
N GLY A 237 -20.49 -0.66 16.09
CA GLY A 237 -21.80 -1.21 16.47
C GLY A 237 -21.73 -1.94 17.81
N SER A 238 -22.78 -2.65 18.21
CA SER A 238 -22.85 -3.59 19.34
C SER A 238 -22.44 -5.02 18.94
N LEU A 239 -21.60 -5.65 19.77
CA LEU A 239 -21.11 -7.02 19.59
C LEU A 239 -22.23 -8.07 19.48
N LEU A 240 -23.33 -7.87 20.22
CA LEU A 240 -24.36 -8.90 20.36
C LEU A 240 -25.26 -9.04 19.12
N ASN A 241 -25.48 -7.95 18.37
CA ASN A 241 -26.59 -7.90 17.41
C ASN A 241 -26.22 -7.35 16.03
N ASN A 242 -25.30 -6.38 15.91
CA ASN A 242 -25.11 -5.64 14.67
C ASN A 242 -23.65 -5.48 14.21
N ARG A 243 -22.67 -6.11 14.88
CA ARG A 243 -21.25 -6.10 14.46
C ARG A 243 -20.82 -7.34 13.66
N LYS A 244 -21.76 -7.98 12.97
CA LYS A 244 -21.49 -9.17 12.14
C LYS A 244 -20.87 -8.78 10.79
N GLY A 245 -20.09 -9.68 10.22
CA GLY A 245 -19.64 -9.59 8.84
C GLY A 245 -20.54 -10.37 7.89
N ILE A 246 -20.39 -10.12 6.60
CA ILE A 246 -21.07 -10.85 5.51
C ILE A 246 -20.01 -11.35 4.53
N ILE A 247 -20.09 -12.62 4.13
CA ILE A 247 -19.13 -13.29 3.25
C ILE A 247 -19.83 -13.93 2.06
N LEU A 248 -19.17 -13.93 0.91
CA LEU A 248 -19.59 -14.62 -0.30
C LEU A 248 -19.26 -16.11 -0.19
N ASN A 249 -20.29 -16.95 -0.34
CA ASN A 249 -20.18 -18.39 -0.34
C ASN A 249 -19.75 -18.91 -1.74
N THR A 250 -19.30 -20.16 -1.80
CA THR A 250 -18.85 -20.80 -3.06
C THR A 250 -19.95 -20.99 -4.11
N ASP A 251 -21.21 -20.94 -3.71
CA ASP A 251 -22.38 -20.98 -4.60
C ASP A 251 -22.80 -19.57 -5.11
N GLY A 252 -22.11 -18.51 -4.67
CA GLY A 252 -22.40 -17.13 -5.02
C GLY A 252 -23.41 -16.41 -4.12
N THR A 253 -23.96 -17.09 -3.10
CA THR A 253 -24.85 -16.49 -2.10
C THR A 253 -24.06 -15.80 -0.98
N TYR A 254 -24.73 -15.06 -0.09
CA TYR A 254 -24.09 -14.41 1.05
C TYR A 254 -24.57 -15.01 2.38
N SER A 255 -23.65 -15.15 3.33
CA SER A 255 -23.94 -15.56 4.71
C SER A 255 -23.30 -14.61 5.72
N THR A 256 -23.84 -14.57 6.94
CA THR A 256 -23.23 -13.77 8.03
C THR A 256 -22.19 -14.58 8.79
N PHE A 257 -21.12 -13.94 9.22
CA PHE A 257 -20.17 -14.51 10.17
C PHE A 257 -19.98 -13.60 11.39
N SER A 258 -19.37 -14.13 12.44
CA SER A 258 -19.13 -13.45 13.72
C SER A 258 -17.70 -13.74 14.19
N GLY A 259 -17.27 -13.11 15.28
CA GLY A 259 -15.92 -13.29 15.83
C GLY A 259 -15.05 -12.03 15.82
N TYR A 260 -15.46 -10.99 15.10
CA TYR A 260 -14.81 -9.69 15.17
C TYR A 260 -15.09 -8.99 16.52
N SER A 261 -14.03 -8.68 17.27
CA SER A 261 -14.12 -8.12 18.63
C SER A 261 -13.84 -6.61 18.71
N GLY A 262 -13.22 -6.01 17.69
CA GLY A 262 -12.86 -4.59 17.69
C GLY A 262 -14.08 -3.66 17.65
N ASN A 263 -13.95 -2.43 18.15
CA ASN A 263 -15.01 -1.42 18.14
C ASN A 263 -14.45 -0.02 17.88
N PHE A 264 -14.51 0.45 16.65
CA PHE A 264 -14.09 1.81 16.29
C PHE A 264 -14.76 2.25 15.00
N GLU A 265 -14.97 3.56 14.86
CA GLU A 265 -15.37 4.14 13.58
C GLU A 265 -14.16 4.26 12.65
N LEU A 266 -14.37 4.00 11.36
CA LEU A 266 -13.33 4.21 10.35
C LEU A 266 -13.01 5.71 10.22
N GLY A 267 -14.03 6.56 10.29
CA GLY A 267 -13.89 8.00 10.46
C GLY A 267 -13.46 8.43 11.86
N SER A 268 -12.89 9.62 11.96
CA SER A 268 -12.42 10.23 13.20
C SER A 268 -13.01 11.64 13.40
N SER A 269 -12.96 12.15 14.63
CA SER A 269 -13.46 13.50 14.93
C SER A 269 -12.53 14.61 14.47
N GLY A 270 -11.27 14.29 14.14
CA GLY A 270 -10.27 15.24 13.70
C GLY A 270 -9.06 14.58 13.05
N TYR A 271 -8.24 15.43 12.43
CA TYR A 271 -6.95 15.05 11.86
C TYR A 271 -5.89 14.89 12.94
N THR A 272 -5.03 13.89 12.80
CA THR A 272 -3.84 13.73 13.63
C THR A 272 -2.80 12.88 12.91
N THR A 273 -1.54 13.07 13.28
CA THR A 273 -0.40 12.25 12.82
C THR A 273 0.24 11.50 13.98
N ASP A 274 -0.23 11.72 15.21
CA ASP A 274 0.29 11.09 16.42
C ASP A 274 -0.31 9.68 16.56
N PRO A 275 0.49 8.61 16.50
CA PRO A 275 0.00 7.23 16.60
C PRO A 275 -0.62 6.88 17.95
N LEU A 276 -0.42 7.70 18.99
CA LEU A 276 -1.04 7.51 20.31
C LEU A 276 -2.42 8.18 20.41
N ASN A 277 -2.76 9.05 19.47
CA ASN A 277 -4.04 9.77 19.48
C ASN A 277 -5.20 8.87 19.02
N SER A 278 -6.33 8.90 19.73
CA SER A 278 -7.50 8.07 19.42
C SER A 278 -8.10 8.30 18.02
N ASN A 279 -7.82 9.43 17.37
CA ASN A 279 -8.22 9.73 16.00
C ASN A 279 -7.26 9.16 14.93
N TYR A 280 -6.08 8.67 15.32
CA TYR A 280 -5.10 8.13 14.39
C TYR A 280 -5.63 6.86 13.74
N ARG A 281 -5.38 6.71 12.45
CA ARG A 281 -5.70 5.50 11.69
C ARG A 281 -4.54 5.11 10.78
N LYS A 282 -4.19 3.83 10.79
CA LYS A 282 -3.26 3.22 9.83
C LYS A 282 -3.80 1.88 9.38
N ALA A 283 -3.87 1.67 8.07
CA ALA A 283 -4.20 0.38 7.49
C ALA A 283 -2.93 -0.46 7.32
N ILE A 284 -3.02 -1.75 7.61
CA ILE A 284 -1.99 -2.76 7.40
C ILE A 284 -2.64 -3.91 6.66
N ILE A 285 -2.29 -4.11 5.39
CA ILE A 285 -2.86 -5.12 4.51
C ILE A 285 -1.75 -6.12 4.20
N LYS A 286 -2.03 -7.40 4.42
CA LYS A 286 -1.11 -8.51 4.15
C LYS A 286 -1.77 -9.47 3.19
N MET A 287 -1.05 -9.84 2.13
CA MET A 287 -1.50 -10.81 1.14
C MET A 287 -0.42 -11.87 0.99
N TYR A 288 -0.73 -13.09 1.40
CA TYR A 288 0.15 -14.25 1.24
C TYR A 288 -0.37 -15.16 0.14
N PRO A 289 0.49 -15.72 -0.74
CA PRO A 289 0.06 -16.75 -1.67
C PRO A 289 -0.59 -17.93 -0.92
N HIS A 290 -1.67 -18.47 -1.47
CA HIS A 290 -2.30 -19.67 -0.94
C HIS A 290 -1.92 -20.90 -1.77
N ILE A 291 -1.80 -22.07 -1.13
CA ILE A 291 -1.40 -23.32 -1.82
C ILE A 291 -2.39 -23.74 -2.90
N ASP A 292 -3.69 -23.47 -2.69
CA ASP A 292 -4.75 -23.72 -3.67
C ASP A 292 -4.89 -22.59 -4.72
N GLY A 293 -3.91 -21.68 -4.79
CA GLY A 293 -3.93 -20.49 -5.64
C GLY A 293 -4.67 -19.31 -5.02
N GLY A 294 -4.44 -18.12 -5.57
CA GLY A 294 -4.98 -16.87 -5.03
C GLY A 294 -4.19 -16.35 -3.83
N PHE A 295 -4.83 -15.52 -2.99
CA PHE A 295 -4.21 -14.94 -1.80
C PHE A 295 -5.03 -15.18 -0.52
N LEU A 296 -4.34 -15.36 0.60
CA LEU A 296 -4.87 -15.09 1.93
C LEU A 296 -4.72 -13.60 2.21
N ILE A 297 -5.85 -12.91 2.42
CA ILE A 297 -5.91 -11.47 2.63
C ILE A 297 -6.27 -11.18 4.08
N THR A 298 -5.40 -10.43 4.74
CA THR A 298 -5.62 -9.91 6.09
C THR A 298 -5.59 -8.39 6.05
N VAL A 299 -6.60 -7.75 6.64
CA VAL A 299 -6.69 -6.30 6.78
C VAL A 299 -6.77 -5.97 8.26
N GLN A 300 -5.74 -5.29 8.75
CA GLN A 300 -5.67 -4.77 10.11
C GLN A 300 -5.75 -3.24 10.07
N ILE A 301 -6.31 -2.65 11.11
CA ILE A 301 -6.35 -1.21 11.30
C ILE A 301 -5.80 -0.89 12.68
N GLN A 302 -4.79 -0.04 12.72
CA GLN A 302 -4.42 0.67 13.92
C GLN A 302 -5.39 1.82 14.15
N HIS A 303 -5.98 1.90 15.33
CA HIS A 303 -6.81 3.00 15.81
C HIS A 303 -6.29 3.47 17.18
N GLY A 304 -5.69 4.67 17.20
CA GLY A 304 -4.81 5.06 18.31
C GLY A 304 -3.69 4.03 18.52
N SER A 305 -3.50 3.58 19.77
CA SER A 305 -2.47 2.60 20.13
C SER A 305 -2.87 1.13 19.89
N THR A 306 -4.11 0.86 19.47
CA THR A 306 -4.62 -0.51 19.29
C THR A 306 -4.58 -0.92 17.83
N ILE A 307 -4.05 -2.11 17.53
CA ILE A 307 -4.17 -2.75 16.21
C ILE A 307 -5.27 -3.81 16.29
N THR A 308 -6.20 -3.78 15.34
CA THR A 308 -7.29 -4.76 15.26
C THR A 308 -7.32 -5.37 13.87
N THR A 309 -7.37 -6.71 13.80
CA THR A 309 -7.65 -7.44 12.56
C THR A 309 -9.14 -7.34 12.23
N VAL A 310 -9.47 -6.72 11.10
CA VAL A 310 -10.85 -6.52 10.63
C VAL A 310 -11.27 -7.62 9.67
N ILE A 311 -10.37 -8.00 8.76
CA ILE A 311 -10.53 -9.17 7.88
C ILE A 311 -9.34 -10.07 8.17
N ASP A 312 -9.62 -11.33 8.47
CA ASP A 312 -8.60 -12.30 8.89
C ASP A 312 -8.53 -13.45 7.88
N ASN A 313 -7.39 -13.56 7.19
CA ASN A 313 -7.03 -14.65 6.29
C ASN A 313 -8.12 -15.04 5.28
N TYR A 314 -8.80 -14.06 4.67
CA TYR A 314 -9.79 -14.33 3.64
C TYR A 314 -9.11 -14.91 2.40
N HIS A 315 -9.47 -16.13 2.02
CA HIS A 315 -8.95 -16.78 0.81
C HIS A 315 -9.65 -16.25 -0.44
N TYR A 316 -9.00 -15.31 -1.13
CA TYR A 316 -9.43 -14.86 -2.44
C TYR A 316 -8.91 -15.79 -3.52
N ARG A 317 -9.80 -16.68 -3.97
CA ARG A 317 -9.53 -17.75 -4.96
C ARG A 317 -9.35 -17.19 -6.36
N THR A 318 -8.70 -17.97 -7.21
CA THR A 318 -8.51 -17.68 -8.64
C THR A 318 -9.79 -17.80 -9.48
N SER A 319 -10.86 -18.32 -8.88
CA SER A 319 -12.18 -18.41 -9.50
C SER A 319 -13.25 -18.16 -8.45
N VAL A 320 -14.20 -17.27 -8.76
CA VAL A 320 -15.25 -16.84 -7.82
C VAL A 320 -16.61 -16.94 -8.48
N ASN A 321 -17.51 -17.74 -7.91
CA ASN A 321 -18.92 -17.69 -8.25
C ASN A 321 -19.57 -16.51 -7.52
N TYR A 322 -20.37 -15.73 -8.24
CA TYR A 322 -21.17 -14.65 -7.67
C TYR A 322 -22.49 -14.54 -8.39
N ILE A 323 -23.48 -13.94 -7.72
CA ILE A 323 -24.75 -13.60 -8.33
C ILE A 323 -24.67 -12.16 -8.85
N GLU A 324 -24.75 -12.00 -10.17
CA GLU A 324 -24.97 -10.69 -10.78
C GLU A 324 -26.47 -10.37 -10.65
N ASN A 325 -26.80 -9.43 -9.77
CA ASN A 325 -28.16 -9.15 -9.31
C ASN A 325 -28.66 -7.76 -9.72
N THR A 326 -28.12 -7.22 -10.81
CA THR A 326 -28.56 -5.97 -11.43
C THR A 326 -29.02 -6.12 -12.87
N ILE A 327 -29.26 -7.32 -13.39
CA ILE A 327 -29.66 -7.51 -14.79
C ILE A 327 -31.09 -6.98 -14.99
N VAL A 328 -31.32 -6.20 -16.05
CA VAL A 328 -32.63 -5.58 -16.36
C VAL A 328 -33.20 -6.15 -17.66
N PRO A 329 -34.54 -6.23 -17.80
CA PRO A 329 -35.16 -6.58 -19.08
C PRO A 329 -35.03 -5.41 -20.08
N TYR A 330 -34.99 -5.70 -21.38
CA TYR A 330 -35.12 -4.77 -22.52
C TYR A 330 -34.06 -3.67 -22.76
N GLY A 331 -32.76 -3.92 -22.54
CA GLY A 331 -31.70 -2.96 -22.91
C GLY A 331 -30.60 -2.87 -21.87
N ASP A 332 -29.35 -2.63 -22.27
CA ASP A 332 -28.21 -2.42 -21.34
C ASP A 332 -28.44 -1.26 -20.36
N TYR A 333 -29.44 -0.41 -20.60
CA TYR A 333 -29.72 0.80 -19.83
C TYR A 333 -31.22 1.04 -19.60
N TRP A 334 -32.06 0.05 -19.91
CA TRP A 334 -33.51 0.19 -19.85
C TRP A 334 -34.03 0.12 -18.42
N GLY A 335 -34.92 1.05 -18.06
CA GLY A 335 -35.67 0.99 -16.81
C GLY A 335 -36.21 2.34 -16.34
N SER A 336 -37.43 2.32 -15.81
CA SER A 336 -37.89 3.23 -14.76
C SER A 336 -37.69 2.54 -13.40
N THR A 337 -37.78 3.29 -12.30
CA THR A 337 -37.42 2.88 -10.91
C THR A 337 -38.14 1.64 -10.33
N ASN A 338 -38.95 0.91 -11.09
CA ASN A 338 -39.93 -0.06 -10.57
C ASN A 338 -39.80 -1.52 -11.08
N TYR A 339 -38.74 -1.91 -11.79
CA TYR A 339 -38.61 -3.30 -12.28
C TYR A 339 -37.89 -4.22 -11.30
N ALA A 340 -38.24 -5.51 -11.23
CA ALA A 340 -37.45 -6.48 -10.48
C ALA A 340 -36.17 -6.82 -11.26
N ALA A 341 -35.00 -6.59 -10.66
CA ALA A 341 -33.73 -7.02 -11.23
C ALA A 341 -33.69 -8.55 -11.34
N TYR A 342 -33.31 -9.06 -12.51
CA TYR A 342 -32.96 -10.46 -12.66
C TYR A 342 -31.61 -10.72 -12.01
N SER A 343 -31.45 -11.96 -11.56
CA SER A 343 -30.22 -12.43 -10.99
C SER A 343 -29.80 -13.74 -11.64
N ALA A 344 -28.52 -13.85 -11.99
CA ALA A 344 -27.95 -15.10 -12.46
C ALA A 344 -26.54 -15.29 -11.86
N THR A 345 -26.17 -16.55 -11.65
CA THR A 345 -24.85 -16.89 -11.14
C THR A 345 -23.86 -16.92 -12.30
N TYR A 346 -22.73 -16.24 -12.11
CA TYR A 346 -21.62 -16.25 -13.03
C TYR A 346 -20.33 -16.63 -12.31
N ASN A 347 -19.41 -17.20 -13.07
CA ASN A 347 -18.05 -17.45 -12.61
C ASN A 347 -17.13 -16.34 -13.09
N ILE A 348 -16.39 -15.73 -12.16
CA ILE A 348 -15.35 -14.74 -12.44
C ILE A 348 -14.00 -15.45 -12.46
N ASP A 349 -13.24 -15.18 -13.51
CA ASP A 349 -11.81 -15.45 -13.57
C ASP A 349 -11.10 -14.41 -12.70
N ALA A 350 -10.65 -14.85 -11.54
CA ALA A 350 -9.89 -14.07 -10.57
C ALA A 350 -8.43 -14.54 -10.52
N SER A 351 -7.93 -15.11 -11.63
CA SER A 351 -6.52 -15.48 -11.76
C SER A 351 -5.63 -14.26 -11.46
N ILE A 352 -4.57 -14.50 -10.71
CA ILE A 352 -3.71 -13.42 -10.26
C ILE A 352 -2.91 -12.85 -11.45
N PRO A 353 -2.99 -11.55 -11.74
CA PRO A 353 -2.13 -10.94 -12.75
C PRO A 353 -0.65 -11.15 -12.43
N GLN A 354 0.18 -11.35 -13.46
CA GLN A 354 1.63 -11.55 -13.29
C GLN A 354 2.27 -10.39 -12.53
N PHE A 355 1.86 -9.17 -12.90
CA PHE A 355 2.24 -7.94 -12.23
C PHE A 355 1.00 -7.14 -11.88
N LEU A 356 1.02 -6.55 -10.70
CA LEU A 356 -0.05 -5.69 -10.21
C LEU A 356 0.47 -4.27 -10.00
N LYS A 357 -0.42 -3.30 -10.22
CA LYS A 357 -0.28 -1.90 -9.81
C LYS A 357 -1.33 -1.59 -8.75
N PHE A 358 -1.18 -0.46 -8.08
CA PHE A 358 -2.12 -0.03 -7.06
C PHE A 358 -2.46 1.46 -7.16
N GLY A 359 -3.54 1.82 -6.47
CA GLY A 359 -3.95 3.21 -6.35
C GLY A 359 -4.93 3.42 -5.21
N PHE A 360 -5.33 4.69 -5.06
CA PHE A 360 -6.31 5.13 -4.07
C PHE A 360 -7.39 5.94 -4.74
N SER A 361 -8.62 5.81 -4.27
CA SER A 361 -9.74 6.64 -4.69
C SER A 361 -10.68 6.94 -3.54
N ALA A 362 -11.30 8.11 -3.53
CA ALA A 362 -12.32 8.47 -2.55
C ALA A 362 -13.42 9.31 -3.21
N SER A 363 -14.60 9.32 -2.61
CA SER A 363 -15.69 10.20 -3.04
C SER A 363 -16.45 10.79 -1.88
N THR A 364 -17.21 11.83 -2.18
CA THR A 364 -18.27 12.35 -1.33
C THR A 364 -19.55 12.50 -2.15
N GLY A 365 -20.68 12.43 -1.47
CA GLY A 365 -22.01 12.68 -2.04
C GLY A 365 -22.68 13.87 -1.35
N ALA A 366 -23.91 13.66 -0.89
CA ALA A 366 -24.61 14.62 -0.03
C ALA A 366 -23.96 14.75 1.37
N TYR A 367 -23.31 13.68 1.81
CA TYR A 367 -22.48 13.65 3.01
C TYR A 367 -21.01 13.68 2.64
N THR A 368 -20.17 14.15 3.56
CA THR A 368 -18.81 14.58 3.22
C THR A 368 -17.82 14.25 4.34
N ASN A 369 -16.58 13.97 3.94
CA ASN A 369 -15.40 13.98 4.78
C ASN A 369 -14.21 14.48 3.94
N TYR A 370 -13.19 15.00 4.62
CA TYR A 370 -11.84 14.96 4.06
C TYR A 370 -11.37 13.52 4.02
N HIS A 371 -10.75 13.09 2.93
CA HIS A 371 -10.06 11.79 2.83
C HIS A 371 -8.58 12.04 2.56
N TYR A 372 -7.72 11.68 3.52
CA TYR A 372 -6.27 11.81 3.39
C TYR A 372 -5.59 10.45 3.43
N ILE A 373 -4.53 10.29 2.62
CA ILE A 373 -3.60 9.18 2.66
C ILE A 373 -2.20 9.73 2.90
N ARG A 374 -1.44 9.07 3.77
CA ARG A 374 -0.08 9.45 4.17
C ARG A 374 0.79 8.19 4.35
N MET A 375 2.11 8.39 4.30
CA MET A 375 3.10 7.36 4.64
C MET A 375 2.83 6.00 4.01
N VAL A 376 2.76 5.94 2.68
CA VAL A 376 2.52 4.67 1.98
C VAL A 376 3.81 3.87 2.00
N LYS A 377 3.74 2.65 2.51
CA LYS A 377 4.82 1.67 2.51
C LYS A 377 4.32 0.41 1.85
N ILE A 378 5.11 -0.12 0.92
CA ILE A 378 4.85 -1.40 0.29
C ILE A 378 6.14 -2.21 0.30
N THR A 379 6.02 -3.42 0.81
CA THR A 379 7.11 -4.38 0.92
C THR A 379 6.61 -5.75 0.46
N LEU A 380 7.55 -6.66 0.18
CA LEU A 380 7.20 -8.06 0.02
C LEU A 380 6.98 -8.69 1.40
N PRO A 381 6.01 -9.61 1.56
CA PRO A 381 5.80 -10.28 2.83
C PRO A 381 7.10 -10.97 3.24
N ARG A 382 7.49 -10.81 4.51
CA ARG A 382 8.71 -11.44 5.04
C ARG A 382 10.00 -10.96 4.35
N ALA A 383 10.00 -9.75 3.79
CA ALA A 383 11.21 -8.97 3.58
C ALA A 383 11.95 -8.78 4.92
N ALA A 384 13.26 -8.54 4.87
CA ALA A 384 14.01 -8.26 6.09
C ALA A 384 13.42 -7.03 6.80
N GLU A 385 13.36 -7.09 8.12
CA GLU A 385 12.85 -6.00 8.96
C GLU A 385 14.01 -5.45 9.77
N ALA A 386 14.41 -4.20 9.48
CA ALA A 386 15.42 -3.50 10.23
C ALA A 386 14.77 -2.55 11.23
N TYR A 387 15.33 -2.44 12.43
CA TYR A 387 14.80 -1.64 13.53
C TYR A 387 15.82 -0.61 14.00
N ASN A 388 15.32 0.51 14.53
CA ASN A 388 16.19 1.59 14.97
C ASN A 388 16.99 1.19 16.21
N ASP A 389 18.25 1.61 16.24
CA ASP A 389 19.19 1.38 17.33
C ASP A 389 19.55 2.68 18.03
N PHE A 390 19.76 2.61 19.34
CA PHE A 390 20.13 3.76 20.16
C PHE A 390 21.27 3.40 21.11
N VAL A 391 22.34 4.19 21.10
CA VAL A 391 23.50 4.03 21.98
C VAL A 391 23.98 5.38 22.50
N GLN A 392 24.56 5.42 23.69
CA GLN A 392 25.23 6.59 24.24
C GLN A 392 26.74 6.34 24.36
N THR A 393 27.54 7.36 24.07
CA THR A 393 29.01 7.32 24.18
C THR A 393 29.56 8.68 24.60
N TYR A 394 30.87 8.78 24.81
CA TYR A 394 31.57 10.04 25.07
C TYR A 394 32.39 10.50 23.85
N SER A 395 32.62 11.81 23.76
CA SER A 395 33.39 12.47 22.71
C SER A 395 34.81 11.86 22.59
N GLY A 396 35.20 11.45 21.39
CA GLY A 396 36.50 10.82 21.11
C GLY A 396 36.59 9.33 21.44
N ILE A 397 35.52 8.71 21.97
CA ILE A 397 35.46 7.28 22.25
C ILE A 397 34.89 6.52 21.05
N SER A 398 35.55 5.41 20.71
CA SER A 398 35.05 4.43 19.75
C SER A 398 34.08 3.47 20.44
N THR A 399 32.86 3.38 19.93
CA THR A 399 31.78 2.54 20.48
C THR A 399 31.36 1.50 19.46
N THR A 400 31.14 0.28 19.93
CA THR A 400 30.66 -0.86 19.12
C THR A 400 29.17 -1.09 19.35
N ILE A 401 28.45 -1.37 18.27
CA ILE A 401 26.99 -1.44 18.22
C ILE A 401 26.61 -2.73 17.47
N ASP A 402 25.79 -3.57 18.10
CA ASP A 402 25.20 -4.75 17.45
C ASP A 402 23.82 -4.42 16.90
N ALA A 403 23.82 -3.68 15.79
CA ALA A 403 22.62 -3.16 15.15
C ALA A 403 21.69 -4.24 14.59
N LEU A 404 22.16 -5.49 14.47
CA LEU A 404 21.39 -6.57 13.84
C LEU A 404 20.65 -7.45 14.85
N THR A 405 20.80 -7.20 16.15
CA THR A 405 20.26 -8.08 17.20
C THR A 405 18.73 -8.01 17.28
N ASN A 406 18.16 -6.83 17.07
CA ASN A 406 16.72 -6.55 17.03
C ASN A 406 16.11 -6.70 15.62
N ASP A 407 16.94 -6.87 14.60
CA ASP A 407 16.52 -7.07 13.21
C ASP A 407 16.02 -8.49 12.93
N LEU A 408 15.11 -8.63 11.97
CA LEU A 408 14.52 -9.91 11.59
C LEU A 408 14.82 -10.26 10.14
N GLY A 409 15.40 -11.45 9.94
CA GLY A 409 15.51 -12.11 8.65
C GLY A 409 14.59 -13.33 8.56
N TYR A 410 14.28 -13.74 7.34
CA TYR A 410 13.42 -14.87 7.03
C TYR A 410 14.10 -15.86 6.07
N THR A 411 13.61 -17.10 6.07
CA THR A 411 14.11 -18.25 5.28
C THR A 411 12.92 -19.17 4.98
N ASP A 412 13.07 -20.11 4.05
CA ASP A 412 12.05 -21.05 3.56
C ASP A 412 10.92 -20.41 2.72
N ILE A 413 9.87 -21.19 2.45
CA ILE A 413 8.73 -20.77 1.62
C ILE A 413 7.96 -19.63 2.32
N VAL A 414 7.81 -18.50 1.60
CA VAL A 414 7.06 -17.33 2.06
C VAL A 414 5.66 -17.73 2.53
N SER A 415 5.39 -17.53 3.83
CA SER A 415 4.09 -17.86 4.42
C SER A 415 3.77 -17.02 5.65
N GLN A 416 2.49 -17.02 6.03
CA GLN A 416 2.01 -16.31 7.21
C GLN A 416 2.60 -16.85 8.52
N ASN A 417 3.06 -18.11 8.55
CA ASN A 417 3.55 -18.80 9.74
C ASN A 417 5.06 -18.68 9.94
N GLN A 418 5.78 -17.99 9.04
CA GLN A 418 7.22 -17.79 9.20
C GLN A 418 7.53 -16.91 10.41
N GLU A 419 8.50 -17.35 11.20
CA GLU A 419 9.05 -16.58 12.30
C GLU A 419 10.34 -15.89 11.85
N GLY A 420 10.47 -14.61 12.22
CA GLY A 420 11.65 -13.82 11.92
C GLY A 420 12.76 -14.09 12.94
N ASN A 421 14.00 -14.10 12.49
CA ASN A 421 15.15 -14.23 13.37
C ASN A 421 16.38 -13.51 12.79
N SER A 422 17.13 -12.79 13.62
CA SER A 422 18.35 -12.10 13.20
C SER A 422 19.41 -13.06 12.62
N ILE A 423 19.39 -14.34 13.01
CA ILE A 423 20.29 -15.36 12.44
C ILE A 423 20.05 -15.60 10.95
N ASN A 424 18.89 -15.23 10.39
CA ASN A 424 18.60 -15.42 8.98
C ASN A 424 19.11 -14.26 8.10
N LEU A 425 19.56 -13.15 8.72
CA LEU A 425 20.10 -12.01 8.00
C LEU A 425 21.44 -12.33 7.34
N ASP A 426 21.61 -11.87 6.10
CA ASP A 426 22.90 -11.92 5.42
C ASP A 426 23.68 -10.64 5.72
N LYS A 427 24.59 -10.75 6.71
CA LYS A 427 25.51 -9.67 7.14
C LYS A 427 26.29 -9.04 5.98
N SER A 428 26.57 -9.80 4.92
CA SER A 428 27.30 -9.28 3.75
C SER A 428 26.47 -8.34 2.87
N THR A 429 25.16 -8.23 3.13
CA THR A 429 24.24 -7.39 2.36
C THR A 429 23.91 -6.06 3.04
N PHE A 430 24.48 -5.83 4.22
CA PHE A 430 24.38 -4.56 4.96
C PHE A 430 24.89 -3.41 4.11
N LYS A 431 24.16 -2.29 4.12
CA LYS A 431 24.57 -1.06 3.42
C LYS A 431 24.21 0.14 4.28
N PHE A 432 25.18 0.99 4.56
CA PHE A 432 24.88 2.35 5.01
C PHE A 432 24.18 3.14 3.89
N ILE A 433 23.18 3.90 4.28
CA ILE A 433 22.38 4.78 3.44
C ILE A 433 22.64 6.20 3.92
N ASN A 434 23.22 7.03 3.06
CA ASN A 434 23.45 8.43 3.41
C ASN A 434 22.14 9.25 3.33
N ASN A 435 22.20 10.51 3.75
CA ASN A 435 21.03 11.40 3.80
C ASN A 435 20.37 11.68 2.44
N ASP A 436 21.05 11.39 1.32
CA ASP A 436 20.52 11.52 -0.04
C ASP A 436 19.96 10.20 -0.60
N ASN A 437 19.79 9.17 0.24
CA ASN A 437 19.44 7.81 -0.14
C ASN A 437 20.42 7.16 -1.15
N VAL A 438 21.64 7.66 -1.23
CA VAL A 438 22.70 7.08 -2.06
C VAL A 438 23.47 6.07 -1.23
N VAL A 439 23.54 4.83 -1.72
CA VAL A 439 24.38 3.78 -1.13
C VAL A 439 25.83 4.25 -1.19
N SER A 440 26.50 4.28 -0.03
CA SER A 440 27.91 4.68 0.06
C SER A 440 28.77 3.86 -0.91
N THR A 441 29.70 4.51 -1.61
CA THR A 441 30.68 3.86 -2.51
C THR A 441 31.56 2.85 -1.79
N THR A 442 31.61 2.93 -0.46
CA THR A 442 32.11 1.92 0.47
C THR A 442 30.97 1.57 1.43
N PRO A 443 30.18 0.49 1.21
CA PRO A 443 28.94 0.23 1.93
C PRO A 443 29.12 0.05 3.45
N TYR A 444 30.37 -0.14 3.88
CA TYR A 444 30.78 -0.44 5.24
C TYR A 444 31.56 0.70 5.92
N GLU A 445 31.73 1.85 5.26
CA GLU A 445 32.37 3.00 5.90
C GLU A 445 31.70 4.30 5.45
N TYR A 446 31.44 5.18 6.42
CA TYR A 446 30.92 6.52 6.19
C TYR A 446 31.62 7.50 7.13
N ASN A 447 32.34 8.46 6.53
CA ASN A 447 32.94 9.57 7.26
C ASN A 447 31.96 10.75 7.24
N GLU A 448 31.40 11.06 8.39
CA GLU A 448 30.43 12.13 8.57
C GLU A 448 31.17 13.43 8.95
N PRO A 449 31.26 14.42 8.04
CA PRO A 449 32.09 15.60 8.25
C PRO A 449 31.75 16.36 9.54
N GLY A 450 32.76 16.58 10.39
CA GLY A 450 32.58 17.29 11.66
C GLY A 450 31.94 16.47 12.78
N VAL A 451 31.58 15.20 12.52
CA VAL A 451 30.89 14.33 13.48
C VAL A 451 31.76 13.14 13.88
N GLY A 452 32.14 12.29 12.92
CA GLY A 452 32.87 11.06 13.22
C GLY A 452 32.88 10.06 12.06
N VAL A 453 33.36 8.85 12.34
CA VAL A 453 33.47 7.77 11.36
C VAL A 453 32.64 6.58 11.79
N TRP A 454 31.78 6.12 10.89
CA TRP A 454 31.01 4.89 10.98
C TRP A 454 31.69 3.78 10.19
N LYS A 455 31.83 2.59 10.78
CA LYS A 455 32.34 1.40 10.10
C LYS A 455 31.45 0.19 10.39
N TYR A 456 31.33 -0.72 9.43
CA TYR A 456 30.65 -2.00 9.59
C TYR A 456 31.62 -3.14 9.27
N ASN A 457 31.60 -4.20 10.07
CA ASN A 457 32.37 -5.42 9.79
C ASN A 457 31.41 -6.54 9.35
N PRO A 458 31.42 -6.97 8.07
CA PRO A 458 30.51 -8.00 7.58
C PRO A 458 30.79 -9.41 8.13
N THR A 459 31.96 -9.64 8.73
CA THR A 459 32.29 -10.92 9.37
C THR A 459 31.64 -11.02 10.74
N THR A 460 31.75 -9.98 11.56
CA THR A 460 31.17 -9.97 12.92
C THR A 460 29.71 -9.53 12.91
N GLY A 461 29.33 -8.64 11.99
CA GLY A 461 28.03 -7.97 11.96
C GLY A 461 27.96 -6.70 12.81
N LEU A 462 29.09 -6.25 13.35
CA LEU A 462 29.13 -5.12 14.27
C LEU A 462 29.40 -3.80 13.55
N VAL A 463 28.70 -2.77 14.00
CA VAL A 463 28.97 -1.37 13.63
C VAL A 463 29.91 -0.75 14.68
N THR A 464 30.84 0.08 14.24
CA THR A 464 31.68 0.90 15.10
C THR A 464 31.49 2.36 14.74
N PHE A 465 31.24 3.20 15.75
CA PHE A 465 31.23 4.65 15.60
C PHE A 465 32.33 5.27 16.44
N THR A 466 33.17 6.08 15.80
CA THR A 466 34.21 6.86 16.47
C THR A 466 33.92 8.34 16.27
N SER A 467 33.48 9.02 17.34
CA SER A 467 33.22 10.45 17.29
C SER A 467 34.52 11.25 17.23
N LEU A 468 34.48 12.43 16.60
CA LEU A 468 35.56 13.40 16.74
C LEU A 468 35.63 13.88 18.20
N PRO A 469 36.82 14.13 18.77
CA PRO A 469 36.95 14.63 20.15
C PRO A 469 36.21 15.95 20.41
N SER A 470 35.97 16.75 19.36
CA SER A 470 35.25 18.02 19.43
C SER A 470 33.73 17.88 19.27
N PHE A 471 33.22 16.71 18.88
CA PHE A 471 31.80 16.51 18.63
C PHE A 471 31.05 16.16 19.92
N ILE A 472 30.00 16.92 20.21
CA ILE A 472 29.02 16.68 21.27
C ILE A 472 27.65 16.89 20.64
N GLY A 473 26.75 15.93 20.78
CA GLY A 473 25.45 15.97 20.14
C GLY A 473 24.95 14.59 19.73
N THR A 474 24.06 14.54 18.74
CA THR A 474 23.51 13.30 18.22
C THR A 474 24.06 13.04 16.83
N ALA A 475 24.66 11.86 16.62
CA ALA A 475 25.03 11.36 15.31
C ALA A 475 23.99 10.31 14.88
N THR A 476 23.61 10.27 13.60
CA THR A 476 22.63 9.29 13.10
C THR A 476 22.99 8.85 11.69
N ILE A 477 22.98 7.55 11.46
CA ILE A 477 23.19 6.95 10.14
C ILE A 477 22.09 5.94 9.83
N ASN A 478 21.62 5.92 8.59
CA ASN A 478 20.65 4.93 8.14
C ASN A 478 21.36 3.70 7.57
N TYR A 479 20.72 2.54 7.66
CA TYR A 479 21.19 1.31 7.05
C TYR A 479 20.02 0.46 6.53
N SER A 480 20.34 -0.49 5.66
CA SER A 480 19.42 -1.56 5.24
C SER A 480 20.15 -2.88 5.08
N ILE A 481 19.39 -3.97 5.14
CA ILE A 481 19.93 -5.33 5.05
C ILE A 481 18.94 -6.27 4.34
N LYS A 482 19.41 -7.44 3.92
CA LYS A 482 18.60 -8.54 3.40
C LYS A 482 18.80 -9.81 4.23
N ALA A 483 17.85 -10.72 4.12
CA ALA A 483 18.07 -12.13 4.45
C ALA A 483 18.62 -12.89 3.23
N GLY A 484 18.39 -14.19 3.15
CA GLY A 484 18.77 -14.98 1.99
C GLY A 484 20.24 -15.38 1.93
N LYS A 485 20.78 -15.84 3.08
CA LYS A 485 22.15 -16.34 3.17
C LYS A 485 22.45 -17.35 2.06
N ASN A 486 23.67 -17.30 1.53
CA ASN A 486 24.10 -18.16 0.43
C ASN A 486 23.25 -18.04 -0.86
N GLY A 487 22.53 -16.91 -1.03
CA GLY A 487 21.73 -16.66 -2.23
C GLY A 487 20.36 -17.32 -2.22
N GLU A 488 19.82 -17.66 -1.05
CA GLU A 488 18.48 -18.24 -0.91
C GLU A 488 17.40 -17.27 -1.43
N LEU A 489 16.66 -17.72 -2.44
CA LEU A 489 15.51 -17.01 -2.98
C LEU A 489 14.23 -17.33 -2.16
N PRO A 490 13.31 -16.37 -2.02
CA PRO A 490 13.33 -15.08 -2.69
C PRO A 490 14.11 -13.99 -1.94
N TYR A 491 14.54 -14.25 -0.71
CA TYR A 491 15.14 -13.28 0.23
C TYR A 491 16.44 -12.63 -0.23
N ALA A 492 17.21 -13.29 -1.09
CA ALA A 492 18.44 -12.75 -1.66
C ALA A 492 18.18 -11.69 -2.76
N ASP A 493 16.96 -11.56 -3.28
CA ASP A 493 16.60 -10.53 -4.26
C ASP A 493 16.57 -9.13 -3.61
N GLU A 494 16.94 -8.07 -4.34
CA GLU A 494 16.92 -6.71 -3.77
C GLU A 494 15.50 -6.23 -3.41
N ALA A 495 14.45 -6.80 -4.00
CA ALA A 495 13.07 -6.51 -3.62
C ALA A 495 12.71 -6.94 -2.18
N TYR A 496 13.53 -7.82 -1.56
CA TYR A 496 13.40 -8.26 -0.16
C TYR A 496 14.26 -7.46 0.83
N ARG A 497 14.92 -6.39 0.36
CA ARG A 497 15.66 -5.48 1.23
C ARG A 497 14.74 -4.80 2.23
N SER A 498 15.23 -4.66 3.45
CA SER A 498 14.53 -3.94 4.50
C SER A 498 14.28 -2.49 4.09
N LEU A 499 13.21 -1.91 4.62
CA LEU A 499 13.16 -0.45 4.73
C LEU A 499 14.36 0.02 5.57
N PRO A 500 14.85 1.25 5.34
CA PRO A 500 15.96 1.79 6.12
C PRO A 500 15.59 1.90 7.61
N ALA A 501 16.50 1.48 8.47
CA ALA A 501 16.49 1.78 9.90
C ALA A 501 17.64 2.71 10.26
N SER A 502 17.58 3.35 11.42
CA SER A 502 18.59 4.30 11.87
C SER A 502 19.37 3.81 13.08
N ILE A 503 20.68 4.00 13.08
CA ILE A 503 21.52 3.89 14.27
C ILE A 503 21.77 5.30 14.79
N THR A 504 21.29 5.60 16.00
CA THR A 504 21.46 6.89 16.66
C THR A 504 22.44 6.77 17.82
N VAL A 505 23.46 7.62 17.82
CA VAL A 505 24.45 7.71 18.90
C VAL A 505 24.41 9.08 19.55
N VAL A 506 24.12 9.13 20.85
CA VAL A 506 24.25 10.34 21.66
C VAL A 506 25.67 10.43 22.19
N VAL A 507 26.38 11.49 21.83
CA VAL A 507 27.77 11.76 22.22
C VAL A 507 27.79 12.85 23.26
N GLU A 508 28.15 12.47 24.49
CA GLU A 508 28.32 13.39 25.60
C GLU A 508 29.79 13.82 25.74
N LYS A 509 30.01 14.93 26.43
CA LYS A 509 31.37 15.40 26.72
C LYS A 509 32.09 14.37 27.60
N ALA A 510 33.28 13.94 27.17
CA ALA A 510 34.14 13.11 28.02
C ALA A 510 34.47 13.84 29.33
N ILE A 511 34.24 13.18 30.46
CA ILE A 511 34.67 13.68 31.78
C ILE A 511 36.12 13.29 31.97
N ASN A 512 37.05 14.24 31.81
CA ASN A 512 38.44 14.03 32.21
C ASN A 512 38.50 14.03 33.75
N THR A 513 38.51 12.85 34.37
CA THR A 513 38.91 12.73 35.78
C THR A 513 40.43 12.86 35.84
N HIS A 514 40.93 14.03 36.21
CA HIS A 514 42.34 14.18 36.56
C HIS A 514 42.59 13.52 37.92
N VAL A 515 43.48 12.53 37.97
CA VAL A 515 44.08 12.10 39.24
C VAL A 515 45.10 13.16 39.63
N ILE A 516 44.76 14.03 40.57
CA ILE A 516 45.75 14.88 41.23
C ILE A 516 46.51 13.98 42.21
N SER A 517 47.71 13.56 41.84
CA SER A 517 48.65 12.95 42.78
C SER A 517 49.13 14.00 43.77
N ASN A 518 48.90 13.77 45.05
CA ASN A 518 49.43 14.52 46.19
C ASN A 518 50.89 14.19 46.52
N ARG A 519 51.60 13.43 45.67
CA ARG A 519 53.04 13.22 45.80
C ARG A 519 53.81 14.44 45.27
N PHE A 520 54.23 15.31 46.17
CA PHE A 520 55.32 16.26 45.92
C PHE A 520 56.60 15.46 45.61
N ILE A 521 57.01 15.43 44.34
CA ILE A 521 58.39 15.05 43.99
C ILE A 521 59.22 16.32 44.17
N GLN A 522 59.96 16.40 45.27
CA GLN A 522 61.04 17.36 45.37
C GLN A 522 62.12 17.00 44.33
N PRO A 523 62.64 17.97 43.55
CA PRO A 523 63.76 17.70 42.67
C PRO A 523 64.99 17.39 43.53
N THR A 524 65.46 16.14 43.48
CA THR A 524 66.82 15.82 43.94
C THR A 524 67.80 16.46 42.96
N ILE A 525 68.41 17.57 43.38
CA ILE A 525 69.68 18.03 42.80
C ILE A 525 70.76 17.10 43.35
N LYS A 526 71.32 16.25 42.48
CA LYS A 526 72.69 15.74 42.59
C LYS A 526 73.28 15.64 41.21
#